data_AF-A0A3M8ER93-F1
#
_entry.id   AF-A0A3M8ER93-F1
#
_cell.length_a   1.000
_cell.length_b   1.000
_cell.length_c   1.000
_cell.angle_alpha   90.00
_cell.angle_beta   90.00
_cell.angle_gamma   90.00
#
_symmetry.space_group_name_H-M   'P 1'
#
loop_
_entity.id
_entity.type
_entity.pdbx_description
1 polymer ?
#
loop_
_entity_poly.entity_id
_entity_poly.type
_entity_poly.pdbx_seq_one_letter_code
_entity_poly.pdbx_strand_id
1 'polypeptide(L)'
;LLEGGIEDRPANILFYATSNRRHLIPEPMVDNLGGEIHPEEVVSEKLSLADRFGMNLSFYPFDQATYLAIVERYARIFGIPLSPEELRREALQWALFKGNRSGRSARQFIDDLAGRLKVTIVDRLLS
;
A
#
# COMPACT_ATOMS: atom_id res chain seq x y z
N LEU A 1 6.48 22.21 -38.10
CA LEU A 1 6.99 22.91 -36.89
C LEU A 1 6.17 22.41 -35.70
N LEU A 2 6.69 21.39 -35.01
CA LEU A 2 6.16 20.92 -33.73
C LEU A 2 7.20 21.34 -32.70
N GLU A 3 6.81 22.30 -31.87
CA GLU A 3 7.63 22.96 -30.85
C GLU A 3 7.96 21.96 -29.73
N GLY A 4 9.20 21.46 -29.75
CA GLY A 4 9.80 20.76 -28.64
C GLY A 4 10.37 21.75 -27.65
N GLY A 5 9.58 22.17 -26.67
CA GLY A 5 10.10 22.83 -25.47
C GLY A 5 10.71 21.79 -24.53
N ILE A 6 12.03 21.59 -24.61
CA ILE A 6 12.78 20.97 -23.52
C ILE A 6 12.87 22.03 -22.42
N GLU A 7 11.91 22.01 -21.51
CA GLU A 7 11.97 22.79 -20.28
C GLU A 7 12.92 22.09 -19.30
N ASP A 8 13.82 22.85 -18.69
CA ASP A 8 14.85 22.35 -17.78
C ASP A 8 14.19 21.71 -16.55
N ARG A 9 14.61 20.49 -16.19
CA ARG A 9 13.99 19.77 -15.06
C ARG A 9 14.42 20.44 -13.75
N PRO A 10 13.50 20.93 -12.91
CA PRO A 10 13.86 21.57 -11.64
C PRO A 10 14.72 20.65 -10.77
N ALA A 11 15.71 21.23 -10.06
CA ALA A 11 16.74 20.52 -9.31
C ALA A 11 16.24 19.67 -8.11
N ASN A 12 14.93 19.65 -7.87
CA ASN A 12 14.28 19.09 -6.69
C ASN A 12 12.97 18.34 -7.01
N ILE A 13 12.83 17.75 -8.20
CA ILE A 13 11.71 16.85 -8.50
C ILE A 13 12.09 15.40 -8.19
N LEU A 14 11.38 14.79 -7.23
CA LEU A 14 11.44 13.36 -6.95
C LEU A 14 10.23 12.67 -7.59
N PHE A 15 10.44 11.92 -8.66
CA PHE A 15 9.44 11.00 -9.19
C PHE A 15 9.48 9.70 -8.38
N TYR A 16 8.45 9.43 -7.58
CA TYR A 16 8.31 8.17 -6.86
C TYR A 16 7.12 7.39 -7.41
N ALA A 17 7.39 6.45 -8.31
CA ALA A 17 6.42 5.47 -8.78
C ALA A 17 6.59 4.19 -7.96
N THR A 18 5.55 3.78 -7.22
CA THR A 18 5.52 2.47 -6.57
C THR A 18 4.71 1.52 -7.43
N SER A 19 5.30 0.39 -7.82
CA SER A 19 4.56 -0.68 -8.46
C SER A 19 4.23 -1.75 -7.42
N ASN A 20 2.94 -2.03 -7.22
CA ASN A 20 2.50 -3.14 -6.39
C ASN A 20 2.74 -4.45 -7.16
N ARG A 21 3.94 -5.03 -7.00
CA ARG A 21 4.48 -6.16 -7.78
C ARG A 21 3.58 -7.41 -7.85
N ARG A 22 2.60 -7.56 -6.95
CA ARG A 22 1.71 -8.74 -6.90
C ARG A 22 0.72 -8.87 -8.07
N HIS A 23 0.46 -7.80 -8.83
CA HIS A 23 -0.54 -7.83 -9.92
C HIS A 23 0.04 -7.51 -11.31
N LEU A 24 1.36 -7.58 -11.46
CA LEU A 24 2.03 -7.28 -12.73
C LEU A 24 2.08 -8.46 -13.71
N ILE A 25 1.60 -9.63 -13.28
CA ILE A 25 1.36 -10.80 -14.11
C ILE A 25 -0.16 -10.94 -14.19
N PRO A 26 -0.80 -10.60 -15.33
CA PRO A 26 -2.21 -10.92 -15.51
C PRO A 26 -2.35 -12.44 -15.44
N GLU A 27 -3.22 -12.94 -14.57
CA GLU A 27 -3.70 -14.32 -14.68
C GLU A 27 -4.37 -14.46 -16.05
N PRO A 28 -3.97 -15.44 -16.89
CA PRO A 28 -4.53 -15.55 -18.23
C PRO A 28 -5.99 -15.98 -18.13
N MET A 29 -6.90 -15.02 -18.31
CA MET A 29 -8.27 -15.33 -18.69
C MET A 29 -8.20 -15.86 -20.12
N VAL A 30 -8.53 -17.13 -20.24
CA VAL A 30 -8.58 -17.93 -21.46
C VAL A 30 -9.27 -17.14 -22.58
N ASP A 31 -8.51 -16.64 -23.56
CA ASP A 31 -9.02 -16.59 -24.92
C ASP A 31 -7.89 -16.64 -25.95
N ASN A 32 -8.02 -17.62 -26.84
CA ASN A 32 -7.19 -17.82 -28.00
C ASN A 32 -7.46 -16.68 -28.98
N LEU A 33 -6.42 -16.10 -29.59
CA LEU A 33 -6.34 -15.76 -31.03
C LEU A 33 -5.07 -14.93 -31.30
N GLY A 34 -4.01 -15.61 -31.73
CA GLY A 34 -3.04 -15.13 -32.71
C GLY A 34 -2.18 -13.91 -32.34
N GLY A 35 -1.02 -14.18 -31.74
CA GLY A 35 0.10 -13.25 -31.68
C GLY A 35 1.06 -13.70 -30.59
N GLU A 36 2.28 -14.10 -30.96
CA GLU A 36 3.33 -14.53 -30.04
C GLU A 36 3.67 -13.38 -29.08
N ILE A 37 3.01 -13.35 -27.93
CA ILE A 37 3.47 -12.56 -26.78
C ILE A 37 4.51 -13.43 -26.12
N HIS A 38 5.80 -13.16 -26.35
CA HIS A 38 6.92 -13.81 -25.65
C HIS A 38 6.94 -13.31 -24.20
N PRO A 39 6.43 -14.08 -23.21
CA PRO A 39 6.35 -13.63 -21.83
C PRO A 39 7.75 -13.37 -21.24
N GLU A 40 8.78 -14.05 -21.73
CA GLU A 40 10.18 -13.84 -21.39
C GLU A 40 10.71 -12.41 -21.68
N GLU A 41 10.28 -11.78 -22.78
CA GLU A 41 10.76 -10.44 -23.16
C GLU A 41 10.21 -9.36 -22.22
N VAL A 42 8.93 -9.47 -21.86
CA VAL A 42 8.25 -8.56 -20.91
C VAL A 42 8.84 -8.68 -19.50
N VAL A 43 9.29 -9.88 -19.11
CA VAL A 43 9.97 -10.10 -17.82
C VAL A 43 11.38 -9.52 -17.83
N SER A 44 12.13 -9.69 -18.92
CA SER A 44 13.50 -9.18 -19.09
C SER A 44 13.55 -7.65 -19.12
N GLU A 45 12.63 -6.99 -19.83
CA GLU A 45 12.57 -5.52 -19.88
C GLU A 45 12.26 -4.92 -18.50
N LYS A 46 11.38 -5.57 -17.71
CA LYS A 46 11.04 -5.16 -16.34
C LYS A 46 12.18 -5.41 -15.34
N LEU A 47 12.96 -6.48 -15.51
CA LEU A 47 14.20 -6.70 -14.75
C LEU A 47 15.21 -5.59 -15.03
N SER A 48 15.39 -5.22 -16.30
CA SER A 48 16.31 -4.16 -16.72
C SER A 48 15.95 -2.79 -16.13
N LEU A 49 14.66 -2.51 -15.93
CA LEU A 49 14.19 -1.28 -15.30
C LEU A 49 14.38 -1.29 -13.79
N ALA A 50 14.11 -2.43 -13.14
CA ALA A 50 14.31 -2.60 -11.70
C ALA A 50 15.79 -2.51 -11.29
N ASP A 51 16.70 -3.06 -12.09
CA ASP A 51 18.15 -3.02 -11.83
C ASP A 51 18.75 -1.61 -11.90
N ARG A 52 18.07 -0.66 -12.59
CA ARG A 52 18.49 0.75 -12.66
C ARG A 52 18.14 1.55 -11.39
N PHE A 53 17.30 0.99 -10.51
CA PHE A 53 17.05 1.55 -9.19
C PHE A 53 17.97 0.85 -8.18
N GLY A 54 19.07 1.49 -7.81
CA GLY A 54 20.07 0.93 -6.88
C GLY A 54 19.60 0.71 -5.44
N MET A 55 18.30 0.90 -5.13
CA MET A 55 17.71 0.68 -3.81
C MET A 55 16.46 -0.18 -3.91
N ASN A 56 16.50 -1.35 -3.27
CA ASN A 56 15.35 -2.23 -3.11
C ASN A 56 14.76 -2.05 -1.71
N LEU A 57 13.50 -1.62 -1.63
CA LEU A 57 12.72 -1.59 -0.40
C LEU A 57 12.00 -2.93 -0.22
N SER A 58 12.51 -3.77 0.66
CA SER A 58 11.85 -5.02 1.05
C SER A 58 10.74 -4.75 2.07
N PHE A 59 9.52 -5.18 1.76
CA PHE A 59 8.40 -5.13 2.69
C PHE A 59 8.27 -6.46 3.44
N TYR A 60 8.55 -6.44 4.73
CA TYR A 60 8.35 -7.61 5.58
C TYR A 60 6.85 -7.83 5.83
N PRO A 61 6.39 -9.10 5.90
CA PRO A 61 5.00 -9.40 6.27
C PRO A 61 4.70 -8.87 7.67
N PHE A 62 3.52 -8.29 7.85
CA PHE A 62 3.07 -7.80 9.14
C PHE A 62 2.78 -8.99 10.06
N ASP A 63 3.56 -9.12 11.13
CA ASP A 63 3.17 -9.97 12.24
C ASP A 63 2.02 -9.33 13.04
N GLN A 64 1.42 -10.11 13.94
CA GLN A 64 0.31 -9.63 14.75
C GLN A 64 0.72 -8.46 15.65
N ALA A 65 1.93 -8.51 16.22
CA ALA A 65 2.43 -7.49 17.12
C ALA A 65 2.56 -6.13 16.41
N THR A 66 3.15 -6.11 15.21
CA THR A 66 3.29 -4.92 14.37
C THR A 66 1.93 -4.36 13.98
N TYR A 67 1.00 -5.24 13.57
CA TYR A 67 -0.37 -4.82 13.25
C TYR A 67 -1.06 -4.14 14.44
N LEU A 68 -1.01 -4.75 15.63
CA LEU A 68 -1.59 -4.18 16.85
C LEU A 68 -0.91 -2.87 17.26
N ALA A 69 0.41 -2.79 17.17
CA ALA A 69 1.14 -1.56 17.48
C ALA A 69 0.72 -0.39 16.58
N ILE A 70 0.44 -0.65 15.30
CA ILE A 70 -0.02 0.38 14.35
C ILE A 70 -1.45 0.81 14.69
N VAL A 71 -2.33 -0.14 15.02
CA VAL A 71 -3.70 0.15 15.47
C VAL A 71 -3.68 1.00 16.74
N GLU A 72 -2.89 0.62 17.73
CA GLU A 72 -2.74 1.37 18.99
C GLU A 72 -2.19 2.78 18.75
N ARG A 73 -1.24 2.93 17.83
CA ARG A 73 -0.70 4.25 17.45
C ARG A 73 -1.79 5.13 16.85
N TYR A 74 -2.57 4.62 15.90
CA TYR A 74 -3.69 5.36 15.32
C TYR A 74 -4.77 5.70 16.35
N ALA A 75 -5.15 4.74 17.19
CA ALA A 75 -6.12 4.96 18.26
C ALA A 75 -5.68 6.08 19.20
N ARG A 76 -4.39 6.15 19.54
CA ARG A 76 -3.83 7.25 20.34
C ARG A 76 -3.86 8.59 19.60
N ILE A 77 -3.49 8.62 18.33
CA ILE A 77 -3.49 9.85 17.51
C ILE A 77 -4.89 10.43 17.39
N PHE A 78 -5.90 9.59 17.19
CA PHE A 78 -7.28 10.02 17.00
C PHE A 78 -8.12 10.04 18.28
N GLY A 79 -7.54 9.69 19.43
CA GLY A 79 -8.24 9.72 20.72
C GLY A 79 -9.41 8.75 20.80
N ILE A 80 -9.26 7.54 20.27
CA ILE A 80 -10.29 6.50 20.30
C ILE A 80 -10.56 6.07 21.76
N PRO A 81 -11.81 6.17 22.26
CA PRO A 81 -12.14 5.94 23.67
C PRO A 81 -12.41 4.46 23.97
N LEU A 82 -11.50 3.56 23.59
CA LEU A 82 -11.56 2.13 23.93
C LEU A 82 -10.42 1.74 24.86
N SER A 83 -10.65 0.73 25.70
CA SER A 83 -9.56 0.10 26.43
C SER A 83 -8.58 -0.59 25.47
N PRO A 84 -7.27 -0.69 25.82
CA PRO A 84 -6.29 -1.39 25.00
C PRO A 84 -6.68 -2.84 24.68
N GLU A 85 -7.30 -3.54 25.64
CA GLU A 85 -7.75 -4.93 25.49
C GLU A 85 -8.88 -5.05 24.46
N GLU A 86 -9.90 -4.18 24.53
CA GLU A 86 -11.01 -4.18 23.60
C GLU A 86 -10.56 -3.79 22.19
N LEU A 87 -9.72 -2.76 22.09
CA LEU A 87 -9.15 -2.31 20.82
C LEU A 87 -8.39 -3.44 20.13
N ARG A 88 -7.52 -4.16 20.86
CA ARG A 88 -6.77 -5.30 20.32
C ARG A 88 -7.71 -6.41 19.87
N ARG A 89 -8.71 -6.76 20.68
CA ARG A 89 -9.67 -7.83 20.35
C ARG A 89 -10.43 -7.50 19.06
N GLU A 90 -11.00 -6.30 18.95
CA GLU A 90 -11.74 -5.88 17.75
C GLU A 90 -10.82 -5.80 16.52
N ALA A 91 -9.59 -5.30 16.69
CA ALA A 91 -8.62 -5.22 15.60
C ALA A 91 -8.24 -6.59 15.04
N LEU A 92 -8.10 -7.60 15.91
CA LEU A 92 -7.80 -8.97 15.48
C LEU A 92 -9.00 -9.61 14.79
N GLN A 93 -10.22 -9.39 15.28
CA GLN A 93 -11.44 -9.83 14.61
C GLN A 93 -11.58 -9.20 13.22
N TRP A 94 -11.29 -7.90 13.10
CA TRP A 94 -11.25 -7.21 11.82
C TRP A 94 -10.23 -7.82 10.85
N ALA A 95 -9.01 -8.08 11.32
CA ALA A 95 -7.95 -8.68 10.50
C ALA A 95 -8.32 -10.10 10.02
N LEU A 96 -9.00 -10.88 10.87
CA LEU A 96 -9.54 -12.19 10.49
C LEU A 96 -10.61 -12.06 9.41
N PHE A 97 -11.56 -11.12 9.58
CA PHE A 97 -12.62 -10.86 8.60
C PHE A 97 -12.07 -10.41 7.24
N LYS A 98 -11.04 -9.54 7.23
CA LYS A 98 -10.39 -9.05 6.00
C LYS A 98 -9.38 -10.05 5.41
N GLY A 99 -9.04 -11.12 6.14
CA GLY A 99 -8.05 -12.11 5.72
C GLY A 99 -6.61 -11.58 5.60
N ASN A 100 -6.31 -10.39 6.13
CA ASN A 100 -4.96 -9.82 6.06
C ASN A 100 -4.63 -8.89 7.23
N ARG A 101 -3.32 -8.82 7.52
CA ARG A 101 -2.71 -7.83 8.41
C ARG A 101 -1.83 -6.92 7.56
N SER A 102 -2.14 -5.64 7.55
CA SER A 102 -1.39 -4.61 6.82
C SER A 102 -1.66 -3.24 7.43
N GLY A 103 -0.78 -2.26 7.17
CA GLY A 103 -0.99 -0.88 7.61
C GLY A 103 -2.29 -0.28 7.03
N ARG A 104 -2.65 -0.67 5.81
CA ARG A 104 -3.93 -0.30 5.18
C ARG A 104 -5.12 -0.87 5.95
N SER A 105 -5.09 -2.17 6.27
CA SER A 105 -6.16 -2.82 7.04
C SER A 105 -6.30 -2.20 8.43
N ALA A 106 -5.19 -1.87 9.09
CA ALA A 106 -5.19 -1.18 10.38
C ALA A 106 -5.83 0.22 10.31
N ARG A 107 -5.53 1.00 9.25
CA ARG A 107 -6.17 2.31 9.04
C ARG A 107 -7.67 2.17 8.79
N GLN A 108 -8.07 1.24 7.92
CA GLN A 108 -9.48 0.97 7.65
C GLN A 108 -10.25 0.55 8.90
N PHE A 109 -9.66 -0.30 9.75
CA PHE A 109 -10.24 -0.67 11.04
C PHE A 109 -10.49 0.57 11.91
N ILE A 110 -9.52 1.47 12.00
CA ILE A 110 -9.63 2.69 12.80
C ILE A 110 -10.67 3.64 12.24
N ASP A 111 -10.75 3.81 10.92
CA ASP A 111 -11.76 4.66 10.28
C ASP A 111 -13.17 4.12 10.54
N ASP A 112 -13.37 2.80 10.43
CA ASP A 112 -14.63 2.12 10.78
C ASP A 112 -14.99 2.32 12.27
N LEU A 113 -14.02 2.06 13.15
CA LEU A 113 -14.20 2.19 14.60
C LEU A 113 -14.54 3.63 14.99
N ALA A 114 -13.84 4.62 14.43
CA ALA A 114 -14.13 6.03 14.66
C ALA A 114 -15.53 6.42 14.16
N GLY A 115 -15.93 5.92 12.99
CA GLY A 115 -17.29 6.10 12.46
C GLY A 115 -18.36 5.54 13.41
N ARG A 116 -18.17 4.33 13.92
CA ARG A 116 -19.08 3.70 14.90
C ARG A 116 -19.18 4.48 16.20
N LEU A 117 -18.05 5.03 16.67
CA LEU A 117 -17.96 5.77 17.93
C LEU A 117 -18.21 7.27 17.79
N LYS A 118 -18.48 7.76 16.57
CA LYS A 118 -18.64 9.19 16.25
C LYS A 118 -17.43 10.05 16.66
N VAL A 119 -16.24 9.47 16.59
CA VAL A 119 -14.98 10.18 16.82
C VAL A 119 -14.58 10.87 15.52
N THR A 120 -14.29 12.17 15.58
CA THR A 120 -13.84 12.92 14.40
C THR A 120 -12.36 12.67 14.15
N ILE A 121 -12.04 12.01 13.03
CA ILE A 121 -10.65 11.83 12.57
C ILE A 121 -10.23 13.11 11.85
N VAL A 122 -9.18 13.77 12.37
CA VAL A 122 -8.49 14.86 11.68
C VAL A 122 -7.12 14.33 11.30
N ASP A 123 -6.83 14.20 10.00
CA ASP A 123 -5.53 13.70 9.54
C ASP A 123 -4.43 14.74 9.83
N ARG A 124 -3.75 14.55 10.97
CA ARG A 124 -2.57 15.33 11.38
C ARG A 124 -1.25 14.64 11.00
N LEU A 125 -1.30 13.60 10.17
CA LEU A 125 -0.12 12.82 9.76
C LEU A 125 0.69 13.47 8.62
N LEU A 126 0.25 14.63 8.12
CA LEU A 126 0.90 15.40 7.04
C LEU A 126 1.37 16.80 7.48
N SER A 127 1.40 17.08 8.79
CA SER A 127 1.96 18.31 9.38
C SER A 127 3.25 18.02 10.12
#